data_AF-A0A9D6YLJ9-F1
#
_entry.id   AF-A0A9D6YLJ9-F1
#
_cell.length_a   1.000
_cell.length_b   1.000
_cell.length_c   1.000
_cell.angle_alpha   90.00
_cell.angle_beta   90.00
_cell.angle_gamma   90.00
#
_symmetry.space_group_name_H-M   'P 1'
#
loop_
_entity.id
_entity.type
_entity.pdbx_description
1 polymer ?
#
loop_
_entity_poly.entity_id
_entity_poly.type
_entity_poly.pdbx_seq_one_letter_code
_entity_poly.pdbx_strand_id
1 'polypeptide(L)'
;MNTTRFLLSWILSALVMFSLSYLWHGVFLNDLQRLSYPKGIFLTGCIITYLILGFLVTKIYLMNYPKSIARKPLVRGLIAGSVLGVCTYIVSLVVGVSFNYTLTLGNILFDLLWQTVEQTFGGVVVAFVYIWIYEGNPVEVIGRKMFGD
;
A
#
# COMPACT_ATOMS: atom_id res chain seq x y z
N MET A 1 -5.25 20.91 6.96
CA MET A 1 -4.42 19.69 6.81
C MET A 1 -2.97 20.14 6.86
N ASN A 2 -2.13 19.62 7.77
CA ASN A 2 -0.73 20.01 7.79
C ASN A 2 -0.04 19.36 6.58
N THR A 3 0.36 20.18 5.61
CA THR A 3 0.88 19.76 4.29
C THR A 3 2.09 18.84 4.42
N THR A 4 2.99 19.10 5.38
CA THR A 4 4.17 18.27 5.63
C THR A 4 3.80 16.84 6.02
N ARG A 5 2.75 16.65 6.83
CA ARG A 5 2.28 15.32 7.26
C ARG A 5 1.77 14.50 6.10
N PHE A 6 0.98 15.15 5.26
CA PHE A 6 0.42 14.54 4.07
C PHE A 6 1.52 14.13 3.10
N LEU A 7 2.44 15.04 2.78
CA LEU A 7 3.55 14.79 1.86
C LEU A 7 4.46 13.66 2.36
N LEU A 8 4.87 13.69 3.64
CA LEU A 8 5.72 12.64 4.21
C LEU A 8 5.04 11.27 4.18
N SER A 9 3.78 11.20 4.62
CA SER A 9 3.02 9.93 4.62
C SER A 9 2.85 9.39 3.21
N TRP A 10 2.51 10.27 2.25
CA TRP A 10 2.35 9.91 0.86
C TRP A 10 3.65 9.34 0.27
N ILE A 11 4.76 10.08 0.35
CA ILE A 11 6.02 9.67 -0.27
C ILE A 11 6.58 8.41 0.39
N LEU A 12 6.58 8.33 1.72
CA LEU A 12 7.07 7.14 2.42
C LEU A 12 6.22 5.91 2.13
N SER A 13 4.89 6.06 2.08
CA SER A 13 3.99 4.97 1.72
C SER A 13 4.24 4.48 0.29
N ALA A 14 4.38 5.40 -0.67
CA ALA A 14 4.69 5.06 -2.06
C ALA A 14 6.03 4.32 -2.18
N LEU A 15 7.07 4.79 -1.49
CA LEU A 15 8.39 4.16 -1.48
C LEU A 15 8.35 2.74 -0.92
N VAL A 16 7.65 2.52 0.20
CA VAL A 16 7.54 1.19 0.81
C VAL A 16 6.78 0.23 -0.09
N MET A 17 5.63 0.65 -0.62
CA MET A 17 4.84 -0.19 -1.52
C MET A 17 5.61 -0.53 -2.81
N PHE A 18 6.26 0.44 -3.43
CA PHE A 18 7.10 0.22 -4.61
C PHE A 18 8.25 -0.73 -4.32
N SER A 19 8.91 -0.58 -3.16
CA SER A 19 10.03 -1.44 -2.76
C SER A 19 9.57 -2.89 -2.56
N LEU A 20 8.43 -3.11 -1.91
CA LEU A 20 7.85 -4.44 -1.74
C LEU A 20 7.53 -5.08 -3.11
N SER A 21 6.95 -4.30 -4.01
CA SER A 21 6.64 -4.77 -5.36
C SER A 21 7.89 -5.11 -6.18
N TYR A 22 8.91 -4.27 -6.08
CA TYR A 22 10.19 -4.53 -6.74
C TYR A 22 10.89 -5.76 -6.15
N LEU A 23 10.84 -5.96 -4.83
CA LEU A 23 11.38 -7.18 -4.21
C LEU A 23 10.63 -8.42 -4.71
N TRP A 24 9.31 -8.34 -4.81
CA TRP A 24 8.49 -9.45 -5.29
C TRP A 24 8.77 -9.82 -6.75
N HIS A 25 8.58 -8.86 -7.66
CA HIS A 25 8.69 -9.09 -9.10
C HIS A 25 10.15 -9.15 -9.58
N GLY A 26 11.01 -8.29 -9.02
CA GLY A 26 12.40 -8.19 -9.42
C GLY A 26 13.33 -9.23 -8.80
N VAL A 27 13.08 -9.65 -7.55
CA VAL A 27 14.00 -10.53 -6.82
C VAL A 27 13.41 -11.93 -6.64
N PHE A 28 12.22 -12.05 -6.06
CA PHE A 28 11.66 -13.36 -5.70
C PHE A 28 11.11 -14.13 -6.90
N LEU A 29 10.24 -13.49 -7.70
CA LEU A 29 9.68 -14.10 -8.91
C LEU A 29 10.60 -13.92 -10.11
N ASN A 30 11.42 -12.86 -10.09
CA ASN A 30 12.34 -12.49 -11.17
C ASN A 30 11.65 -12.44 -12.55
N ASP A 31 10.37 -12.06 -12.56
CA ASP A 31 9.50 -12.00 -13.73
C ASP A 31 9.77 -10.75 -14.59
N LEU A 32 10.44 -9.73 -14.02
CA LEU A 32 10.94 -8.57 -14.76
C LEU A 32 11.93 -8.92 -15.88
N GLN A 33 12.55 -10.11 -15.85
CA GLN A 33 13.39 -10.61 -16.94
C GLN A 33 12.58 -11.05 -18.16
N ARG A 34 11.30 -11.35 -17.99
CA ARG A 34 10.39 -11.85 -19.03
C ARG A 34 9.62 -10.72 -19.71
N LEU A 35 9.85 -9.48 -19.31
CA LEU A 35 9.21 -8.30 -19.90
C LEU A 35 9.62 -8.14 -21.37
N SER A 36 8.61 -8.05 -22.23
CA SER A 36 8.77 -7.72 -23.65
C SER A 36 9.14 -6.24 -23.87
N TYR A 37 8.94 -5.39 -22.86
CA TYR A 37 9.15 -3.94 -22.91
C TYR A 37 10.51 -3.54 -22.31
N PRO A 38 11.08 -2.39 -22.72
CA PRO A 38 12.24 -1.83 -22.05
C PRO A 38 11.98 -1.62 -20.55
N LYS A 39 12.83 -2.21 -19.70
CA LYS A 39 12.67 -2.19 -18.24
C LYS A 39 12.52 -0.78 -17.67
N GLY A 40 13.22 0.20 -18.25
CA GLY A 40 13.11 1.60 -17.83
C GLY A 40 11.71 2.18 -17.99
N ILE A 41 11.00 1.86 -19.09
CA ILE A 41 9.62 2.32 -19.32
C ILE A 41 8.68 1.69 -18.31
N PHE A 42 8.80 0.36 -18.11
CA PHE A 42 7.99 -0.36 -17.13
C PHE A 42 8.18 0.19 -15.72
N LEU A 43 9.43 0.31 -15.26
CA LEU A 43 9.74 0.83 -13.92
C LEU A 43 9.29 2.28 -13.73
N THR A 44 9.40 3.12 -14.76
CA THR A 44 8.87 4.49 -14.71
C THR A 44 7.34 4.47 -14.53
N GLY A 45 6.64 3.61 -15.26
CA GLY A 45 5.21 3.38 -15.09
C GLY A 45 4.87 2.92 -13.66
N CYS A 46 5.63 1.97 -13.11
CA CYS A 46 5.46 1.53 -11.72
C CYS A 46 5.65 2.69 -10.73
N ILE A 47 6.70 3.49 -10.86
CA ILE A 47 6.95 4.64 -9.97
C ILE A 47 5.75 5.60 -9.97
N ILE A 48 5.23 5.94 -11.15
CA ILE A 48 4.06 6.81 -11.28
C ILE A 48 2.83 6.17 -10.63
N THR A 49 2.57 4.89 -10.91
CA THR A 49 1.46 4.15 -10.31
C THR A 49 1.56 4.13 -8.78
N TYR A 50 2.73 3.83 -8.21
CA TYR A 50 2.92 3.79 -6.76
C TYR A 50 2.84 5.16 -6.10
N LEU A 51 3.23 6.24 -6.79
CA LEU A 51 2.94 7.60 -6.33
C LEU A 51 1.43 7.85 -6.27
N ILE A 52 0.66 7.45 -7.28
CA ILE A 52 -0.80 7.57 -7.26
C ILE A 52 -1.41 6.74 -6.13
N LEU A 53 -0.99 5.47 -5.96
CA LEU A 53 -1.46 4.60 -4.89
C LEU A 53 -1.12 5.15 -3.50
N GLY A 54 0.09 5.68 -3.31
CA GLY A 54 0.50 6.34 -2.06
C GLY A 54 -0.37 7.56 -1.74
N PHE A 55 -0.76 8.33 -2.75
CA PHE A 55 -1.67 9.45 -2.58
C PHE A 55 -3.06 8.95 -2.16
N LEU A 56 -3.59 7.94 -2.87
CA LEU A 56 -4.90 7.37 -2.60
C LEU A 56 -4.99 6.76 -1.21
N VAL A 57 -4.02 5.94 -0.78
CA VAL A 57 -4.04 5.32 0.56
C VAL A 57 -3.99 6.39 1.65
N THR A 58 -3.22 7.46 1.45
CA THR A 58 -3.18 8.59 2.39
C THR A 58 -4.53 9.31 2.45
N LYS A 59 -5.21 9.49 1.31
CA LYS A 59 -6.53 10.13 1.27
C LYS A 59 -7.61 9.25 1.91
N ILE A 60 -7.61 7.95 1.64
CA ILE A 60 -8.52 6.97 2.26
C ILE A 60 -8.31 6.97 3.77
N TYR A 61 -7.05 6.92 4.24
CA TYR A 61 -6.73 6.99 5.66
C TYR A 61 -7.28 8.25 6.34
N LEU A 62 -7.33 9.38 5.64
CA LEU A 62 -7.84 10.65 6.15
C LEU A 62 -9.36 10.81 6.06
N MET A 63 -10.08 9.86 5.45
CA MET A 63 -11.54 9.91 5.41
C MET A 63 -12.16 9.83 6.82
N ASN A 64 -13.44 10.19 6.90
CA ASN A 64 -14.20 10.10 8.13
C ASN A 64 -14.52 8.64 8.44
N TYR A 65 -13.92 8.11 9.50
CA TYR A 65 -14.21 6.77 10.02
C TYR A 65 -15.19 6.84 11.21
N PRO A 66 -15.99 5.78 11.46
CA PRO A 66 -16.75 5.64 12.69
C PRO A 66 -15.86 5.80 13.93
N LYS A 67 -16.39 6.37 15.03
CA LYS A 67 -15.61 6.68 16.24
C LYS A 67 -14.82 5.50 16.80
N SER A 68 -15.35 4.28 16.69
CA SER A 68 -14.69 3.03 17.12
C SER A 68 -13.38 2.75 16.38
N ILE A 69 -13.32 3.09 15.09
CA ILE A 69 -12.15 2.91 14.22
C ILE A 69 -11.27 4.16 14.26
N ALA A 70 -11.88 5.36 14.34
CA ALA A 70 -11.17 6.63 14.38
C ALA A 70 -10.13 6.71 15.52
N ARG A 71 -10.45 6.11 16.67
CA ARG A 71 -9.55 6.04 17.84
C ARG A 71 -8.36 5.10 17.65
N LYS A 72 -8.41 4.17 16.70
CA LYS A 72 -7.39 3.14 16.45
C LYS A 72 -6.66 3.43 15.14
N PRO A 73 -5.59 4.26 15.15
CA PRO A 73 -4.92 4.70 13.92
C PRO A 73 -4.34 3.54 13.10
N LEU A 74 -3.80 2.49 13.75
CA LEU A 74 -3.29 1.32 13.04
C LEU A 74 -4.41 0.57 12.29
N VAL A 75 -5.58 0.38 12.93
CA VAL A 75 -6.74 -0.27 12.29
C VAL A 75 -7.21 0.51 11.07
N ARG A 76 -7.20 1.86 11.13
CA ARG A 76 -7.48 2.70 9.96
C ARG A 76 -6.48 2.46 8.84
N GLY A 77 -5.19 2.39 9.17
CA GLY A 77 -4.13 2.10 8.22
C GLY A 77 -4.33 0.76 7.52
N LEU A 78 -4.63 -0.28 8.30
CA LEU A 78 -4.93 -1.62 7.78
C LEU A 78 -6.13 -1.60 6.82
N ILE A 79 -7.26 -1.02 7.25
CA ILE A 79 -8.47 -0.94 6.41
C ILE A 79 -8.20 -0.14 5.13
N ALA A 80 -7.55 1.03 5.24
CA ALA A 80 -7.26 1.88 4.09
C ALA A 80 -6.39 1.16 3.05
N GLY A 81 -5.34 0.48 3.51
CA GLY A 81 -4.44 -0.27 2.64
C GLY A 81 -5.09 -1.52 2.05
N SER A 82 -5.78 -2.34 2.86
CA SER A 82 -6.42 -3.56 2.35
C SER A 82 -7.50 -3.27 1.32
N VAL A 83 -8.35 -2.25 1.55
CA VAL A 83 -9.35 -1.82 0.57
C VAL A 83 -8.70 -1.36 -0.73
N LEU A 84 -7.65 -0.53 -0.63
CA LEU A 84 -6.96 -0.07 -1.83
C LEU A 84 -6.29 -1.22 -2.58
N GLY A 85 -5.69 -2.20 -1.90
CA GLY A 85 -5.05 -3.34 -2.54
C GLY A 85 -6.02 -4.22 -3.32
N VAL A 86 -7.18 -4.52 -2.73
CA VAL A 86 -8.26 -5.26 -3.43
C VAL A 86 -8.73 -4.48 -4.66
N CYS A 87 -9.00 -3.17 -4.53
CA CYS A 87 -9.42 -2.34 -5.65
C CYS A 87 -8.35 -2.29 -6.75
N THR A 88 -7.09 -2.15 -6.37
CA THR A 88 -5.94 -2.09 -7.30
C THR A 88 -5.83 -3.39 -8.09
N TYR A 89 -5.96 -4.54 -7.43
CA TYR A 89 -5.93 -5.83 -8.07
C TYR A 89 -7.10 -6.04 -9.04
N ILE A 90 -8.31 -5.61 -8.67
CA ILE A 90 -9.47 -5.70 -9.57
C ILE A 90 -9.20 -4.89 -10.86
N VAL A 91 -8.62 -3.69 -10.74
CA VAL A 91 -8.26 -2.88 -11.90
C VAL A 91 -7.19 -3.58 -12.75
N SER A 92 -6.11 -4.10 -12.15
CA SER A 92 -5.07 -4.79 -12.90
C SER A 92 -5.59 -6.04 -13.62
N LEU A 93 -6.47 -6.81 -12.95
CA LEU A 93 -7.12 -7.99 -13.51
C LEU A 93 -7.99 -7.64 -14.72
N VAL A 94 -8.81 -6.59 -14.62
CA VAL A 94 -9.69 -6.14 -15.72
C VAL A 94 -8.89 -5.57 -16.91
N VAL A 95 -7.80 -4.85 -16.64
CA VAL A 95 -6.91 -4.32 -17.68
C VAL A 95 -6.04 -5.41 -18.30
N GLY A 96 -5.99 -6.61 -17.70
CA GLY A 96 -5.19 -7.74 -18.18
C GLY A 96 -3.70 -7.60 -17.88
N VAL A 97 -3.34 -6.79 -16.88
CA VAL A 97 -1.95 -6.67 -16.42
C VAL A 97 -1.67 -7.83 -15.46
N SER A 98 -1.02 -8.88 -15.96
CA SER A 98 -0.56 -10.00 -15.14
C SER A 98 0.77 -10.56 -15.65
N PHE A 99 1.61 -11.00 -14.72
CA PHE A 99 2.84 -11.73 -15.01
C PHE A 99 2.60 -13.24 -15.23
N ASN A 100 1.38 -13.72 -14.98
CA ASN A 100 0.99 -15.11 -15.13
C ASN A 100 0.43 -15.39 -16.55
N TYR A 101 0.99 -16.38 -17.24
CA TYR A 101 0.54 -16.77 -18.60
C TYR A 101 -0.81 -17.49 -18.62
N THR A 102 -1.20 -18.10 -17.50
CA THR A 102 -2.46 -18.83 -17.33
C THR A 102 -3.24 -18.24 -16.18
N LEU A 103 -4.46 -17.78 -16.47
CA LEU A 103 -5.38 -17.23 -15.48
C LEU A 103 -6.08 -18.37 -14.74
N THR A 104 -5.40 -18.95 -13.75
CA THR A 104 -6.00 -19.94 -12.84
C THR A 104 -6.53 -19.23 -11.59
N LEU A 105 -7.54 -19.82 -10.93
CA LEU A 105 -8.05 -19.28 -9.68
C LEU A 105 -6.94 -19.15 -8.62
N GLY A 106 -6.00 -20.09 -8.58
CA GLY A 106 -4.85 -20.05 -7.67
C GLY A 106 -3.96 -18.82 -7.90
N ASN A 107 -3.62 -18.53 -9.16
CA ASN A 107 -2.83 -17.35 -9.51
C ASN A 107 -3.58 -16.05 -9.17
N ILE A 108 -4.89 -16.02 -9.41
CA ILE A 108 -5.72 -14.86 -9.09
C ILE A 108 -5.69 -14.55 -7.59
N LEU A 109 -5.90 -15.57 -6.75
CA LEU A 109 -5.90 -15.40 -5.30
C LEU A 109 -4.52 -15.02 -4.77
N PHE A 110 -3.46 -15.60 -5.33
CA PHE A 110 -2.09 -15.29 -4.95
C PHE A 110 -1.70 -13.85 -5.26
N ASP A 111 -1.99 -13.38 -6.48
CA ASP A 111 -1.71 -12.00 -6.89
C ASP A 111 -2.59 -11.01 -6.10
N LEU A 112 -3.87 -11.33 -5.86
CA LEU A 112 -4.77 -10.51 -5.03
C LEU A 112 -4.25 -10.38 -3.59
N LEU A 113 -3.81 -11.50 -2.99
CA LEU A 113 -3.25 -11.52 -1.64
C LEU A 113 -2.01 -10.64 -1.56
N TRP A 114 -1.08 -10.81 -2.51
CA TRP A 114 0.14 -10.01 -2.53
C TRP A 114 -0.16 -8.52 -2.71
N GLN A 115 -1.01 -8.15 -3.67
CA GLN A 115 -1.44 -6.77 -3.87
C GLN A 115 -2.07 -6.18 -2.59
N THR A 116 -2.92 -6.96 -1.91
CA THR A 116 -3.53 -6.55 -0.64
C THR A 116 -2.48 -6.33 0.45
N VAL A 117 -1.48 -7.21 0.56
CA VAL A 117 -0.37 -7.07 1.52
C VAL A 117 0.44 -5.81 1.23
N GLU A 118 0.83 -5.57 -0.02
CA GLU A 118 1.60 -4.39 -0.42
C GLU A 118 0.91 -3.08 0.00
N GLN A 119 -0.36 -2.89 -0.37
CA GLN A 119 -1.09 -1.67 -0.02
C GLN A 119 -1.39 -1.58 1.48
N THR A 120 -1.56 -2.71 2.18
CA THR A 120 -1.71 -2.74 3.64
C THR A 120 -0.45 -2.20 4.34
N PHE A 121 0.75 -2.58 3.91
CA PHE A 121 1.99 -1.98 4.41
C PHE A 121 2.04 -0.47 4.13
N GLY A 122 1.61 -0.05 2.93
CA GLY A 122 1.45 1.37 2.61
C GLY A 122 0.55 2.11 3.61
N GLY A 123 -0.60 1.53 3.96
CA GLY A 123 -1.54 2.11 4.93
C GLY A 123 -1.00 2.13 6.36
N VAL A 124 -0.24 1.11 6.77
CA VAL A 124 0.47 1.09 8.06
C VAL A 124 1.49 2.22 8.13
N VAL A 125 2.28 2.45 7.07
CA VAL A 125 3.25 3.56 7.02
C VAL A 125 2.55 4.90 7.22
N VAL A 126 1.41 5.13 6.56
CA VAL A 126 0.61 6.36 6.79
C VAL A 126 0.22 6.49 8.26
N ALA A 127 -0.28 5.41 8.88
CA ALA A 127 -0.63 5.43 10.30
C ALA A 127 0.57 5.78 11.19
N PHE A 128 1.73 5.17 10.97
CA PHE A 128 2.95 5.43 11.72
C PHE A 128 3.41 6.88 11.61
N VAL A 129 3.46 7.44 10.39
CA VAL A 129 3.88 8.83 10.17
C VAL A 129 2.91 9.80 10.85
N TYR A 130 1.60 9.53 10.78
CA TYR A 130 0.61 10.37 11.44
C TYR A 130 0.74 10.34 12.96
N ILE A 131 0.91 9.16 13.55
CA ILE A 131 1.10 9.04 15.00
C ILE A 131 2.41 9.72 15.40
N TRP A 132 3.49 9.50 14.66
CA TRP A 132 4.80 10.06 14.97
C TRP A 132 4.78 11.58 15.08
N ILE A 133 4.07 12.25 14.17
CA ILE A 133 4.03 13.72 14.14
C ILE A 133 3.02 14.30 15.16
N TYR A 134 1.97 13.57 15.55
CA TYR A 134 0.93 14.09 16.48
C TYR A 134 1.15 13.71 17.93
N GLU A 135 1.62 12.49 18.19
CA GLU A 135 1.56 11.85 19.51
C GLU A 135 2.94 11.39 20.01
N GLY A 136 4.00 11.58 19.23
CA GLY A 136 5.37 11.24 19.63
C GLY A 136 5.77 9.83 19.21
N ASN A 137 6.06 8.92 20.14
CA ASN A 137 6.55 7.59 19.78
C ASN A 137 5.41 6.70 19.22
N PRO A 138 5.45 6.30 17.93
CA PRO A 138 4.37 5.54 17.33
C PRO A 138 4.17 4.15 17.94
N VAL A 139 5.24 3.51 18.41
CA VAL A 139 5.16 2.16 19.02
C VAL A 139 4.43 2.23 20.36
N GLU A 140 4.77 3.22 21.19
CA GLU A 140 4.14 3.42 22.50
C GLU A 140 2.65 3.75 22.37
N VAL A 141 2.32 4.66 21.44
CA VAL A 141 0.94 5.11 21.22
C VAL A 141 0.07 4.00 20.62
N ILE A 142 0.61 3.21 19.69
CA ILE A 142 -0.09 2.03 19.17
C ILE A 142 -0.32 1.03 20.29
N GLY A 143 0.70 0.75 21.11
CA GLY A 143 0.60 -0.13 22.27
C GLY A 143 -0.54 0.27 23.20
N ARG A 144 -0.61 1.56 23.55
CA ARG A 144 -1.69 2.14 24.34
C ARG A 144 -3.05 1.97 23.65
N LYS A 145 -3.22 2.49 22.44
CA LYS A 145 -4.53 2.49 21.75
C LYS A 145 -5.04 1.10 21.30
N MET A 146 -4.16 0.11 21.20
CA MET A 146 -4.50 -1.26 20.82
C MET A 146 -4.73 -2.19 22.02
N PHE A 147 -3.95 -2.02 23.09
CA PHE A 147 -3.89 -2.96 24.23
C PHE A 147 -4.11 -2.30 25.60
N GLY A 148 -4.25 -0.98 25.67
CA GLY A 148 -4.36 -0.20 26.90
C GLY A 148 -5.32 0.99 26.77
N ASP A 149 -6.60 0.66 26.86
CA ASP A 149 -7.69 1.38 27.55
C ASP A 149 -8.79 0.35 27.85
#